data_AF-A0A0M3J1S4-F1
#
_entry.id   AF-A0A0M3J1S4-F1
#
_cell.length_a   1.000
_cell.length_b   1.000
_cell.length_c   1.000
_cell.angle_alpha   90.00
_cell.angle_beta   90.00
_cell.angle_gamma   90.00
#
_symmetry.space_group_name_H-M   'P 1'
#
loop_
_entity.id
_entity.type
_entity.pdbx_description
1 polymer ?
#
loop_
_entity_poly.entity_id
_entity_poly.type
_entity_poly.pdbx_seq_one_letter_code
_entity_poly.pdbx_strand_id
1 'polypeptide(L)'
;MQEPGRVCQLTTALVLVQLARGDSVAAMKSFQNSFRCEGFEHSEEARTCNALISTFESGDNKAFQEVLQRPILRTMDNEYLRLMKKLKVEDELKSSEHVGGGAEFVNQEGEEEDEDEDLK
;
A
#
# COMPACT_ATOMS: atom_id res chain seq x y z
N MET A 1 -3.17 -25.49 -11.65
CA MET A 1 -2.82 -24.22 -12.33
C MET A 1 -3.17 -23.10 -11.37
N GLN A 2 -2.23 -22.67 -10.52
CA GLN A 2 -2.48 -21.71 -9.44
C GLN A 2 -1.51 -20.53 -9.59
N GLU A 3 -1.71 -19.60 -10.53
CA GLU A 3 -0.97 -18.33 -10.48
C GLU A 3 -1.80 -17.06 -10.76
N PRO A 4 -3.12 -16.98 -10.42
CA PRO A 4 -3.80 -15.67 -10.47
C PRO A 4 -3.16 -14.67 -9.49
N GLY A 5 -2.61 -15.13 -8.36
CA GLY A 5 -1.97 -14.27 -7.36
C GLY A 5 -0.71 -13.55 -7.86
N ARG A 6 0.09 -14.17 -8.75
CA ARG A 6 1.32 -13.54 -9.27
C ARG A 6 1.03 -12.37 -10.19
N VAL A 7 -0.03 -12.48 -11.02
CA VAL A 7 -0.47 -11.39 -11.88
C VAL A 7 -0.95 -10.21 -11.04
N CYS A 8 -1.69 -10.48 -9.97
CA CYS A 8 -2.15 -9.45 -9.04
C CYS A 8 -0.97 -8.69 -8.41
N GLN A 9 -0.01 -9.42 -7.83
CA GLN A 9 1.17 -8.85 -7.19
C GLN A 9 2.02 -8.02 -8.17
N LEU A 10 2.27 -8.54 -9.37
CA LEU A 10 3.02 -7.80 -10.41
C LEU A 10 2.30 -6.51 -10.82
N THR A 11 0.97 -6.54 -10.93
CA THR A 11 0.19 -5.37 -11.28
C THR A 11 0.25 -4.31 -10.18
N THR A 12 0.06 -4.71 -8.93
CA THR A 12 0.16 -3.81 -7.78
C THR A 12 1.56 -3.20 -7.69
N ALA A 13 2.61 -4.00 -7.86
CA ALA A 13 4.00 -3.53 -7.94
C ALA A 13 4.18 -2.46 -9.03
N LEU A 14 3.70 -2.71 -10.24
CA LEU A 14 3.79 -1.75 -11.35
C LEU A 14 3.06 -0.45 -11.03
N VAL A 15 1.84 -0.53 -10.52
CA VAL A 15 1.04 0.65 -10.14
C VAL A 15 1.79 1.49 -9.10
N LEU A 16 2.30 0.87 -8.04
CA LEU A 16 3.07 1.57 -6.99
C LEU A 16 4.31 2.28 -7.53
N VAL A 17 5.06 1.64 -8.44
CA VAL A 17 6.25 2.22 -9.04
C VAL A 17 5.91 3.43 -9.91
N GLN A 18 4.84 3.35 -10.71
CA GLN A 18 4.43 4.48 -11.55
C GLN A 18 3.90 5.65 -10.72
N LEU A 19 3.15 5.37 -9.64
CA LEU A 19 2.71 6.38 -8.69
C LEU A 19 3.89 7.05 -7.98
N ALA A 20 4.92 6.28 -7.59
CA ALA A 20 6.16 6.83 -7.04
C ALA A 20 6.92 7.74 -8.03
N ARG A 21 6.71 7.56 -9.34
CA ARG A 21 7.27 8.43 -10.38
C ARG A 21 6.40 9.65 -10.69
N GLY A 22 5.20 9.74 -10.09
CA GLY A 22 4.23 10.78 -10.39
C GLY A 22 3.48 10.57 -11.70
N ASP A 23 3.48 9.35 -12.26
CA ASP A 23 2.86 9.04 -13.56
C ASP A 23 1.62 8.16 -13.37
N SER A 24 0.48 8.80 -13.06
CA SER A 24 -0.81 8.12 -12.90
C SER A 24 -1.33 7.51 -14.21
N VAL A 25 -1.02 8.14 -15.34
CA VAL A 25 -1.44 7.68 -16.67
C VAL A 25 -0.75 6.37 -17.02
N ALA A 26 0.54 6.25 -16.73
CA ALA A 26 1.27 4.98 -16.87
C ALA A 26 0.73 3.91 -15.91
N ALA A 27 0.42 4.28 -14.66
CA ALA A 27 -0.18 3.37 -13.68
C ALA A 27 -1.51 2.79 -14.18
N MET A 28 -2.39 3.65 -14.71
CA MET A 28 -3.69 3.27 -15.25
C MET A 28 -3.56 2.37 -16.49
N LYS A 29 -2.60 2.64 -17.38
CA LYS A 29 -2.30 1.78 -18.53
C LYS A 29 -1.84 0.39 -18.10
N SER A 30 -0.94 0.32 -17.12
CA SER A 30 -0.47 -0.97 -16.57
C SER A 30 -1.61 -1.74 -15.92
N PHE A 31 -2.45 -1.06 -15.13
CA PHE A 31 -3.64 -1.64 -14.53
C PHE A 31 -4.64 -2.16 -15.57
N GLN A 32 -4.89 -1.38 -16.63
CA GLN A 32 -5.78 -1.79 -17.73
C GLN A 32 -5.27 -3.02 -18.47
N ASN A 33 -3.96 -3.13 -18.67
CA ASN A 33 -3.37 -4.28 -19.33
C ASN A 33 -3.56 -5.58 -18.51
N SER A 34 -3.66 -5.47 -17.18
CA SER A 34 -3.87 -6.61 -16.29
C SER A 34 -5.31 -7.13 -16.27
N PHE A 35 -6.30 -6.35 -16.69
CA PHE A 35 -7.67 -6.87 -16.90
C PHE A 35 -7.75 -7.91 -18.02
N ARG A 36 -6.71 -8.04 -18.85
CA ARG A 36 -6.61 -9.10 -19.86
C ARG A 36 -6.39 -10.49 -19.24
N CYS A 37 -6.07 -10.56 -17.95
CA CYS A 37 -5.97 -11.81 -17.21
C CYS A 37 -7.30 -12.16 -16.55
N GLU A 38 -7.82 -13.36 -16.83
CA GLU A 38 -9.05 -13.88 -16.22
C GLU A 38 -8.94 -13.92 -14.69
N GLY A 39 -9.97 -13.40 -14.01
CA GLY A 39 -10.05 -13.38 -12.54
C GLY A 39 -9.41 -12.16 -11.87
N PHE A 40 -8.61 -11.36 -12.59
CA PHE A 40 -8.01 -10.15 -12.01
C PHE A 40 -9.07 -9.09 -11.69
N GLU A 41 -10.07 -8.87 -12.54
CA GLU A 41 -11.06 -7.78 -12.33
C GLU A 41 -11.87 -7.92 -11.03
N HIS A 42 -12.12 -9.17 -10.61
CA HIS A 42 -12.92 -9.49 -9.42
C HIS A 42 -12.07 -9.55 -8.14
N SER A 43 -10.75 -9.48 -8.28
CA SER A 43 -9.81 -9.55 -7.18
C SER A 43 -9.90 -8.31 -6.27
N GLU A 44 -9.53 -8.48 -5.01
CA GLU A 44 -9.46 -7.36 -4.07
C GLU A 44 -8.27 -6.45 -4.39
N GLU A 45 -7.23 -7.02 -5.02
CA GLU A 45 -6.06 -6.30 -5.54
C GLU A 45 -6.47 -5.32 -6.62
N ALA A 46 -7.32 -5.72 -7.57
CA ALA A 46 -7.76 -4.82 -8.62
C ALA A 46 -8.56 -3.63 -8.07
N ARG A 47 -9.43 -3.87 -7.08
CA ARG A 47 -10.15 -2.81 -6.38
C ARG A 47 -9.19 -1.87 -5.65
N THR A 48 -8.16 -2.41 -5.01
CA THR A 48 -7.15 -1.63 -4.29
C THR A 48 -6.29 -0.80 -5.24
N CYS A 49 -5.83 -1.38 -6.36
CA CYS A 49 -5.08 -0.67 -7.40
C CYS A 49 -5.90 0.47 -8.01
N ASN A 50 -7.17 0.23 -8.33
CA ASN A 50 -8.07 1.27 -8.86
C ASN A 50 -8.26 2.42 -7.86
N ALA A 51 -8.44 2.08 -6.57
CA ALA A 51 -8.54 3.08 -5.51
C ALA A 51 -7.25 3.90 -5.36
N LEU A 52 -6.06 3.28 -5.44
CA LEU A 52 -4.77 3.98 -5.41
C LEU A 52 -4.65 4.98 -6.57
N ILE A 53 -4.98 4.55 -7.79
CA ILE A 53 -4.89 5.42 -8.98
C ILE A 53 -5.89 6.57 -8.87
N SER A 54 -7.14 6.28 -8.54
CA SER A 54 -8.21 7.29 -8.46
C SER A 54 -7.97 8.32 -7.36
N THR A 55 -7.50 7.90 -6.18
CA THR A 55 -7.16 8.82 -5.09
C THR A 55 -5.93 9.67 -5.42
N PHE A 56 -4.94 9.10 -6.11
CA PHE A 56 -3.78 9.84 -6.61
C PHE A 56 -4.15 10.87 -7.69
N GLU A 57 -5.02 10.51 -8.65
CA GLU A 57 -5.50 11.45 -9.69
C GLU A 57 -6.37 12.56 -9.11
N SER A 58 -7.14 12.26 -8.07
CA SER A 58 -7.97 13.26 -7.37
C SER A 58 -7.14 14.20 -6.50
N GLY A 59 -5.88 13.86 -6.21
CA GLY A 59 -5.04 14.58 -5.26
C GLY A 59 -5.47 14.39 -3.79
N ASP A 60 -6.31 13.39 -3.51
CA ASP A 60 -6.75 13.08 -2.14
C ASP A 60 -5.74 12.16 -1.46
N ASN A 61 -4.73 12.78 -0.87
CA ASN A 61 -3.65 12.08 -0.19
C ASN A 61 -4.13 11.31 1.04
N LYS A 62 -5.16 11.80 1.75
CA LYS A 62 -5.70 11.11 2.92
C LYS A 62 -6.31 9.78 2.51
N ALA A 63 -7.16 9.80 1.48
CA ALA A 63 -7.73 8.59 0.92
C ALA A 63 -6.65 7.66 0.35
N PHE A 64 -5.61 8.21 -0.30
CA PHE A 64 -4.48 7.44 -0.80
C PHE A 64 -3.74 6.68 0.34
N GLN A 65 -3.49 7.34 1.46
CA GLN A 65 -2.86 6.74 2.65
C GLN A 65 -3.73 5.65 3.29
N GLU A 66 -5.05 5.83 3.33
CA GLU A 66 -5.97 4.80 3.82
C GLU A 66 -5.91 3.54 2.94
N VAL A 67 -5.83 3.71 1.61
CA VAL A 67 -5.71 2.60 0.68
C VAL A 67 -4.36 1.89 0.84
N LEU A 68 -3.26 2.63 1.05
CA LEU A 68 -1.92 2.05 1.31
C LEU A 68 -1.86 1.17 2.56
N GLN A 69 -2.73 1.40 3.55
CA GLN A 69 -2.77 0.62 4.79
C GLN A 69 -3.54 -0.69 4.67
N ARG A 70 -4.14 -0.99 3.51
CA ARG A 70 -4.90 -2.22 3.30
C ARG A 70 -4.03 -3.46 3.49
N PRO A 71 -4.56 -4.53 4.13
CA PRO A 71 -3.79 -5.73 4.43
C PRO A 71 -3.26 -6.43 3.17
N ILE A 72 -3.95 -6.29 2.04
CA ILE A 72 -3.54 -6.87 0.77
C ILE A 72 -2.26 -6.26 0.19
N LEU A 73 -1.92 -5.03 0.58
CA LEU A 73 -0.66 -4.40 0.20
C LEU A 73 0.48 -4.80 1.14
N ARG A 74 0.16 -5.27 2.35
CA ARG A 74 1.14 -5.76 3.33
C ARG A 74 1.70 -7.13 2.98
N THR A 75 1.04 -7.86 2.09
CA THR A 75 1.52 -9.15 1.57
C THR A 75 2.57 -9.00 0.47
N MET A 76 2.82 -7.78 -0.01
CA MET A 76 3.85 -7.46 -1.00
C MET A 76 5.26 -7.59 -0.41
N ASP A 77 6.26 -7.79 -1.26
CA ASP A 77 7.65 -7.89 -0.83
C ASP A 77 8.12 -6.65 -0.07
N ASN A 78 9.08 -6.85 0.84
CA ASN A 78 9.64 -5.82 1.71
C ASN A 78 10.12 -4.56 0.95
N GLU A 79 10.59 -4.70 -0.28
CA GLU A 79 10.99 -3.57 -1.13
C GLU A 79 9.82 -2.65 -1.48
N TYR A 80 8.65 -3.23 -1.80
CA TYR A 80 7.43 -2.45 -2.05
C TYR A 80 6.88 -1.84 -0.77
N LEU A 81 6.97 -2.52 0.37
CA LEU A 81 6.59 -1.95 1.67
C LEU A 81 7.45 -0.72 2.01
N ARG A 82 8.76 -0.77 1.74
CA ARG A 82 9.66 0.38 1.89
C ARG A 82 9.29 1.50 0.92
N LEU A 83 8.93 1.18 -0.32
CA LEU A 83 8.47 2.17 -1.31
C LEU A 83 7.19 2.86 -0.85
N MET A 84 6.21 2.11 -0.35
CA MET A 84 4.96 2.66 0.21
C MET A 84 5.23 3.57 1.41
N LYS A 85 6.13 3.15 2.33
CA LYS A 85 6.55 4.00 3.45
C LYS A 85 7.21 5.30 2.97
N LYS A 86 8.05 5.23 1.94
CA LYS A 86 8.68 6.42 1.35
C LYS A 86 7.65 7.35 0.71
N LEU A 87 6.70 6.80 -0.05
CA LEU A 87 5.57 7.53 -0.62
C LEU A 87 4.75 8.25 0.47
N LYS A 88 4.50 7.58 1.60
CA LYS A 88 3.83 8.18 2.77
C LYS A 88 4.63 9.34 3.38
N VAL A 89 5.92 9.12 3.63
CA VAL A 89 6.78 10.13 4.25
C VAL A 89 6.96 11.35 3.36
N GLU A 90 7.16 11.15 2.05
CA GLU A 90 7.34 12.25 1.10
C GLU A 90 6.06 13.09 0.93
N ASP A 91 4.89 12.50 1.21
CA ASP A 91 3.63 13.22 1.29
C ASP A 91 3.44 13.97 2.62
N GLU A 92 3.80 13.35 3.76
CA GLU A 92 3.80 14.02 5.07
C GLU A 92 4.73 15.26 5.07
N LEU A 93 5.86 15.17 4.37
CA LEU A 93 6.78 16.30 4.19
C LEU A 93 6.20 17.42 3.31
N LYS A 94 5.36 17.10 2.33
CA LYS A 94 4.69 18.09 1.45
C LYS A 94 3.44 18.69 2.11
N SER A 95 2.76 17.94 2.96
CA SER A 95 1.60 18.41 3.72
C SER A 95 1.98 19.23 4.95
N SER A 96 3.25 19.18 5.40
CA SER A 96 3.73 20.02 6.51
C SER A 96 3.78 21.53 6.20
N GLU A 97 3.57 21.98 4.96
CA GLU A 97 3.30 23.40 4.66
C GLU A 97 1.81 23.77 4.77
N HIS A 98 0.92 22.83 5.11
CA HIS A 98 -0.51 23.10 5.32
C HIS A 98 -1.15 22.21 6.41
N VAL A 99 -1.03 22.68 7.67
CA VAL A 99 -1.88 22.40 8.85
C VAL A 99 -2.03 20.94 9.31
N GLY A 100 -1.22 20.58 10.31
CA GLY A 100 -1.56 19.96 11.60
C GLY A 100 -2.60 18.81 11.68
N GLY A 101 -2.14 17.65 12.14
CA GLY A 101 -3.01 16.62 12.75
C GLY A 101 -2.35 15.25 12.81
N GLY A 102 -1.75 14.92 13.95
CA GLY A 102 -1.00 13.68 14.16
C GLY A 102 -1.81 12.40 14.02
N ALA A 103 -1.13 11.33 13.61
CA ALA A 103 -1.59 9.96 13.75
C ALA A 103 -0.52 9.18 14.52
N GLU A 104 -0.77 9.01 15.82
CA GLU A 104 -0.08 8.05 16.68
C GLU A 104 -0.14 6.66 16.04
N PHE A 105 1.03 6.12 15.72
CA PHE A 105 1.18 4.69 15.48
C PHE A 105 1.29 3.99 16.83
N VAL A 106 0.24 3.31 17.24
CA VAL A 106 0.30 2.31 18.32
C VAL A 106 1.08 1.12 17.78
N ASN A 107 2.38 1.05 18.11
CA ASN A 107 3.16 -0.17 18.04
C ASN A 107 2.80 -1.01 19.26
N GLN A 108 2.12 -2.13 19.04
CA GLN A 108 1.99 -3.18 20.05
C GLN A 108 3.02 -4.26 19.69
N GLU A 109 4.20 -4.12 20.29
CA GLU A 109 5.26 -5.12 20.30
C GLU A 109 5.04 -5.95 21.56
N GLY A 110 4.94 -7.27 21.40
CA GLY A 110 4.77 -8.19 22.51
C GLY A 110 6.10 -8.51 23.18
N GLU A 111 6.05 -8.76 24.49
CA GLU A 111 7.09 -9.48 25.22
C GLU A 111 6.39 -10.51 26.11
N GLU A 112 6.47 -11.77 25.71
CA GLU A 112 6.37 -12.92 26.60
C GLU A 112 7.73 -13.02 27.29
N GLU A 113 7.77 -12.86 28.61
CA GLU A 113 8.90 -13.33 29.43
C GLU A 113 8.33 -14.10 30.63
N ASP A 114 8.60 -15.40 30.62
CA ASP A 114 8.53 -16.29 31.76
C ASP A 114 9.47 -15.78 32.88
N GLU A 115 8.96 -15.62 34.10
CA GLU A 115 9.80 -15.54 35.31
C GLU A 115 9.44 -16.70 36.25
N ASP A 116 10.33 -17.70 36.23
CA ASP A 116 10.55 -18.65 37.31
C ASP A 116 11.01 -17.95 38.61
N GLU A 117 10.64 -18.54 39.76
CA GLU A 117 11.28 -18.49 41.09
C GLU A 117 11.52 -17.12 41.80
N ASP A 118 10.89 -16.87 42.96
CA ASP A 118 11.52 -17.06 44.29
C ASP A 118 10.68 -16.52 45.49
N LEU A 119 10.67 -17.31 46.57
CA LEU A 119 10.61 -16.95 48.00
C LEU A 119 9.51 -16.01 48.58
N LYS A 120 8.58 -16.61 49.35
CA LYS A 120 8.51 -16.43 50.81
C LYS A 120 7.68 -17.48 51.54
#